data_AF-A0A1L2ZQW6-F1
#
_entry.id   AF-A0A1L2ZQW6-F1
#
_cell.length_a   1.000
_cell.length_b   1.000
_cell.length_c   1.000
_cell.angle_alpha   90.00
_cell.angle_beta   90.00
_cell.angle_gamma   90.00
#
_symmetry.space_group_name_H-M   'P 1'
#
loop_
_entity.id
_entity.type
_entity.pdbx_description
1 polymer ?
#
loop_
_entity_poly.entity_id
_entity_poly.type
_entity_poly.pdbx_seq_one_letter_code
_entity_poly.pdbx_strand_id
1 'polypeptide(L)'
;MVANVSIVGWETYEALLRYPVSHPEVTEAMAARGLPVGEPEGGWRLGHTSSWARWGPRGNLLEPITARSKEEFQSLPPMTTSIMFFGLNWGGESPPVHGQDWENFHAHGHRGDTSLARAFAEATDQTGFAAASYMTDVFKLLPTKSAASLDATVRSEEKAGRDPVGRCVEIIRHEFSVCKAANDGRNPVIVGIGGAAYRWLAGRQRTEGRPPWPSRVSEAMSELLQDDAAAAVRWAPHYTFGSAKHVDRVAAISSILREAEYM
;
A
#
# COMPACT_ATOMS: atom_id res chain seq x y z
N MET A 1 6.69 21.03 -19.98
CA MET A 1 5.54 21.09 -19.05
C MET A 1 6.04 20.57 -17.72
N VAL A 2 5.79 21.29 -16.63
CA VAL A 2 6.15 20.82 -15.28
C VAL A 2 5.06 19.82 -14.89
N ALA A 3 5.44 18.60 -14.50
CA ALA A 3 4.48 17.59 -14.08
C ALA A 3 3.64 18.13 -12.89
N ASN A 4 2.31 17.94 -12.93
CA ASN A 4 1.36 18.41 -11.91
C ASN A 4 1.37 17.53 -10.63
N VAL A 5 2.54 17.01 -10.28
CA VAL A 5 2.72 16.04 -9.21
C VAL A 5 3.07 16.76 -7.91
N SER A 6 2.24 16.55 -6.89
CA SER A 6 2.43 17.18 -5.58
C SER A 6 3.61 16.52 -4.87
N ILE A 7 4.59 17.31 -4.43
CA ILE A 7 5.75 16.82 -3.70
C ILE A 7 5.49 16.88 -2.20
N VAL A 8 5.76 15.77 -1.53
CA VAL A 8 5.56 15.61 -0.09
C VAL A 8 6.55 16.47 0.70
N GLY A 9 6.03 17.21 1.67
CA GLY A 9 6.81 17.86 2.73
C GLY A 9 6.99 16.96 3.95
N TRP A 10 7.87 17.37 4.86
CA TRP A 10 8.17 16.63 6.11
C TRP A 10 6.91 16.37 6.94
N GLU A 11 6.01 17.35 7.01
CA GLU A 11 4.82 17.29 7.85
C GLU A 11 3.85 16.18 7.38
N THR A 12 3.67 16.04 6.07
CA THR A 12 2.89 14.94 5.47
C THR A 12 3.58 13.60 5.69
N TYR A 13 4.89 13.54 5.47
CA TYR A 13 5.69 12.33 5.70
C TYR A 13 5.57 11.86 7.16
N GLU A 14 5.70 12.78 8.11
CA GLU A 14 5.60 12.52 9.54
C GLU A 14 4.19 12.13 9.96
N ALA A 15 3.15 12.75 9.40
CA ALA A 15 1.76 12.39 9.66
C ALA A 15 1.47 10.94 9.26
N LEU A 16 1.91 10.54 8.05
CA LEU A 16 1.83 9.15 7.60
C LEU A 16 2.70 8.24 8.46
N LEU A 17 3.92 8.63 8.81
CA LEU A 17 4.82 7.78 9.59
C LEU A 17 4.29 7.50 11.00
N ARG A 18 3.71 8.52 11.66
CA ARG A 18 3.36 8.46 13.08
C ARG A 18 1.98 7.87 13.39
N TYR A 19 1.09 7.73 12.41
CA TYR A 19 -0.27 7.27 12.68
C TYR A 19 -0.28 5.87 13.33
N PRO A 20 -1.00 5.69 14.45
CA PRO A 20 -1.07 4.40 15.13
C PRO A 20 -1.89 3.41 14.32
N VAL A 21 -1.23 2.37 13.80
CA VAL A 21 -1.90 1.20 13.23
C VAL A 21 -2.11 0.12 14.28
N SER A 22 -1.33 0.15 15.37
CA SER A 22 -1.50 -0.71 16.54
C SER A 22 -2.95 -0.74 16.98
N HIS A 23 -3.45 -1.95 17.15
CA HIS A 23 -4.76 -2.25 17.70
C HIS A 23 -4.53 -2.81 19.11
N PRO A 24 -5.38 -2.52 20.10
CA PRO A 24 -5.28 -3.10 21.44
C PRO A 24 -5.09 -4.63 21.43
N GLU A 25 -5.64 -5.32 20.44
CA GLU A 25 -5.49 -6.77 20.31
C GLU A 25 -4.17 -7.23 19.68
N VAL A 26 -3.50 -6.41 18.86
CA VAL A 26 -2.10 -6.70 18.44
C VAL A 26 -1.17 -6.49 19.62
N THR A 27 -1.44 -5.45 20.40
CA THR A 27 -0.81 -5.19 21.69
C THR A 27 -1.03 -6.38 22.65
N GLU A 28 -2.25 -6.93 22.76
CA GLU A 28 -2.55 -8.12 23.57
C GLU A 28 -1.96 -9.41 23.00
N ALA A 29 -1.96 -9.62 21.68
CA ALA A 29 -1.34 -10.78 21.04
C ALA A 29 0.19 -10.75 21.17
N MET A 30 0.81 -9.57 21.08
CA MET A 30 2.22 -9.36 21.40
C MET A 30 2.47 -9.64 22.88
N ALA A 31 1.63 -9.14 23.78
CA ALA A 31 1.70 -9.42 25.22
C ALA A 31 1.63 -10.93 25.51
N ALA A 32 0.67 -11.63 24.90
CA ALA A 32 0.46 -13.07 25.05
C ALA A 32 1.64 -13.90 24.53
N ARG A 33 2.43 -13.35 23.60
CA ARG A 33 3.66 -13.96 23.07
C ARG A 33 4.92 -13.53 23.83
N GLY A 34 4.79 -12.79 24.94
CA GLY A 34 5.91 -12.28 25.72
C GLY A 34 6.76 -11.24 24.98
N LEU A 35 6.19 -10.63 23.94
CA LEU A 35 6.85 -9.60 23.15
C LEU A 35 6.67 -8.25 23.85
N PRO A 36 7.68 -7.36 23.83
CA PRO A 36 7.59 -6.06 24.46
C PRO A 36 6.40 -5.28 23.86
N VAL A 37 5.52 -4.85 24.76
CA VAL A 37 4.34 -4.04 24.46
C VAL A 37 4.61 -2.64 24.98
N GLY A 38 4.62 -1.64 24.12
CA GLY A 38 4.69 -0.24 24.57
C GLY A 38 5.99 0.14 25.27
N GLU A 39 7.02 0.50 24.50
CA GLU A 39 7.88 1.62 24.90
C GLU A 39 7.03 2.92 25.01
N PRO A 40 7.52 4.04 25.56
CA PRO A 40 6.79 5.33 25.56
C PRO A 40 6.39 5.81 24.15
N GLU A 41 6.88 5.11 23.12
CA GLU A 41 6.63 5.25 21.69
C GLU A 41 6.16 3.94 21.01
N GLY A 42 5.80 2.89 21.77
CA GLY A 42 5.76 1.48 21.37
C GLY A 42 4.42 0.90 20.91
N GLY A 43 3.72 1.64 20.05
CA GLY A 43 2.67 1.07 19.20
C GLY A 43 3.17 0.88 17.77
N TRP A 44 2.61 -0.10 17.04
CA TRP A 44 2.78 -0.16 15.59
C TRP A 44 2.27 1.12 14.93
N ARG A 45 3.06 1.66 14.00
CA ARG A 45 2.75 2.86 13.25
C ARG A 45 2.72 2.59 11.76
N LEU A 46 2.01 3.44 11.02
CA LEU A 46 1.90 3.34 9.56
C LEU A 46 3.26 3.34 8.87
N GLY A 47 4.23 4.11 9.35
CA GLY A 47 5.59 4.15 8.78
C GLY A 47 6.35 2.83 8.89
N HIS A 48 5.87 1.88 9.69
CA HIS A 48 6.39 0.51 9.65
C HIS A 48 5.77 -0.26 8.49
N THR A 49 4.46 -0.13 8.24
CA THR A 49 3.69 -0.95 7.28
C THR A 49 3.45 -0.29 5.91
N SER A 50 4.03 0.88 5.68
CA SER A 50 3.91 1.63 4.44
C SER A 50 5.27 2.21 4.06
N SER A 51 5.49 2.41 2.77
CA SER A 51 6.77 2.90 2.26
C SER A 51 6.56 3.82 1.06
N TRP A 52 7.65 4.42 0.60
CA TRP A 52 7.66 5.12 -0.68
C TRP A 52 8.47 4.31 -1.67
N ALA A 53 7.89 4.12 -2.84
CA ALA A 53 8.40 3.18 -3.80
C ALA A 53 9.58 3.82 -4.57
N ARG A 54 10.81 3.37 -4.29
CA ARG A 54 12.01 3.75 -5.06
C ARG A 54 12.25 2.73 -6.17
N TRP A 55 11.77 3.01 -7.36
CA TRP A 55 12.05 2.19 -8.54
C TRP A 55 12.90 2.99 -9.52
N GLY A 56 14.22 2.87 -9.43
CA GLY A 56 15.14 3.62 -10.27
C GLY A 56 16.50 2.93 -10.44
N PRO A 57 17.36 3.40 -11.35
CA PRO A 57 18.55 2.69 -11.86
C PRO A 57 19.69 2.44 -10.85
N ARG A 58 19.52 2.77 -9.57
CA ARG A 58 20.56 2.67 -8.54
C ARG A 58 20.32 1.48 -7.60
N GLY A 59 20.78 0.30 -8.02
CA GLY A 59 21.37 -0.74 -7.17
C GLY A 59 20.48 -1.47 -6.16
N ASN A 60 19.76 -0.76 -5.28
CA ASN A 60 18.95 -1.33 -4.20
C ASN A 60 17.48 -0.91 -4.37
N LEU A 61 16.81 -1.59 -5.28
CA LEU A 61 15.39 -1.39 -5.65
C LEU A 61 14.38 -1.84 -4.57
N LEU A 62 14.84 -2.29 -3.40
CA LEU A 62 14.00 -2.90 -2.36
C LEU A 62 14.19 -2.26 -0.97
N GLU A 63 15.12 -1.31 -0.82
CA GLU A 63 15.21 -0.57 0.44
C GLU A 63 14.10 0.48 0.47
N PRO A 64 13.26 0.50 1.53
CA PRO A 64 12.24 1.52 1.65
C PRO A 64 12.89 2.89 1.77
N ILE A 65 12.24 3.89 1.18
CA ILE A 65 12.60 5.28 1.46
C ILE A 65 12.03 5.60 2.85
N THR A 66 12.90 5.64 3.85
CA THR A 66 12.57 6.08 5.20
C THR A 66 13.53 7.16 5.66
N ALA A 67 13.05 8.01 6.57
CA ALA A 67 13.83 9.02 7.26
C ALA A 67 13.42 9.02 8.73
N ARG A 68 14.41 9.06 9.62
CA ARG A 68 14.23 9.15 11.07
C ARG A 68 14.27 10.59 11.56
N SER A 69 14.65 11.53 10.71
CA SER A 69 14.71 12.96 10.99
C SER A 69 14.35 13.81 9.77
N LYS A 70 14.08 15.09 10.00
CA LYS A 70 13.82 16.06 8.93
C LYS A 70 15.04 16.26 8.03
N GLU A 71 16.23 16.17 8.61
CA GLU A 71 17.50 16.28 7.90
C GLU A 71 17.73 15.08 6.98
N GLU A 72 17.47 13.86 7.45
CA GLU A 72 17.51 12.66 6.60
C GLU A 72 16.49 12.77 5.47
N PHE A 73 15.29 13.25 5.76
CA PHE A 73 14.23 13.43 4.78
C PHE A 73 14.63 14.36 3.63
N GLN A 74 15.33 15.46 3.92
CA GLN A 74 15.79 16.40 2.89
C GLN A 74 16.80 15.79 1.91
N SER A 75 17.45 14.68 2.29
CA SER A 75 18.39 13.95 1.41
C SER A 75 17.71 12.89 0.53
N LEU A 76 16.43 12.59 0.78
CA LEU A 76 15.67 11.58 0.05
C LEU A 76 15.25 12.07 -1.33
N PRO A 77 14.98 11.15 -2.29
CA PRO A 77 14.38 11.54 -3.56
C PRO A 77 13.00 12.18 -3.34
N PRO A 78 12.53 13.02 -4.28
CA PRO A 78 11.19 13.58 -4.21
C PRO A 78 10.13 12.48 -4.07
N MET A 79 9.17 12.68 -3.18
CA MET A 79 8.06 11.75 -2.91
C MET A 79 6.73 12.40 -3.29
N THR A 80 5.73 11.60 -3.64
CA THR A 80 4.41 12.11 -4.03
C THR A 80 3.26 11.26 -3.53
N THR A 81 2.21 11.94 -3.04
CA THR A 81 0.92 11.33 -2.68
C THR A 81 -0.06 11.29 -3.84
N SER A 82 0.27 11.79 -5.03
CA SER A 82 -0.63 11.80 -6.19
C SER A 82 -1.01 10.40 -6.67
N ILE A 83 -0.24 9.38 -6.26
CA ILE A 83 -0.53 7.96 -6.51
C ILE A 83 -0.39 7.19 -5.20
N MET A 84 -1.36 6.33 -4.90
CA MET A 84 -1.31 5.39 -3.78
C MET A 84 -1.39 3.96 -4.30
N PHE A 85 -0.31 3.21 -4.13
CA PHE A 85 -0.24 1.79 -4.44
C PHE A 85 -0.61 0.94 -3.23
N PHE A 86 -1.49 -0.04 -3.43
CA PHE A 86 -1.97 -0.94 -2.39
C PHE A 86 -1.59 -2.38 -2.71
N GLY A 87 -0.68 -2.96 -1.94
CA GLY A 87 -0.57 -4.40 -1.78
C GLY A 87 -1.77 -4.96 -1.04
N LEU A 88 -1.88 -6.29 -0.97
CA LEU A 88 -2.98 -6.91 -0.25
C LEU A 88 -2.74 -6.85 1.27
N ASN A 89 -1.62 -7.43 1.68
CA ASN A 89 -1.19 -7.63 3.06
C ASN A 89 0.22 -8.22 3.06
N TRP A 90 0.85 -8.23 4.23
CA TRP A 90 2.15 -8.86 4.41
C TRP A 90 2.12 -10.38 4.19
N GLY A 91 3.14 -10.86 3.46
CA GLY A 91 3.34 -12.26 3.15
C GLY A 91 4.05 -13.01 4.29
N GLY A 92 3.33 -13.89 4.99
CA GLY A 92 3.87 -14.80 6.00
C GLY A 92 2.86 -15.20 7.08
N GLU A 93 3.33 -15.80 8.17
CA GLU A 93 2.46 -16.46 9.16
C GLU A 93 2.11 -15.63 10.39
N SER A 94 2.90 -14.61 10.69
CA SER A 94 2.73 -13.79 11.89
C SER A 94 3.16 -12.37 11.59
N PRO A 95 2.55 -11.37 12.25
CA PRO A 95 3.00 -10.00 12.10
C PRO A 95 4.47 -9.97 12.53
N PRO A 96 5.35 -9.35 11.74
CA PRO A 96 6.71 -9.09 12.18
C PRO A 96 6.70 -8.39 13.54
N VAL A 97 7.74 -8.61 14.33
CA VAL A 97 7.79 -8.18 15.74
C VAL A 97 8.57 -6.88 15.89
N HIS A 98 9.51 -6.62 14.98
CA HIS A 98 10.27 -5.38 14.93
C HIS A 98 9.79 -4.51 13.77
N GLY A 99 9.71 -3.18 13.98
CA GLY A 99 9.32 -2.24 12.92
C GLY A 99 10.23 -2.30 11.69
N GLN A 100 11.51 -2.63 11.90
CA GLN A 100 12.51 -2.83 10.85
C GLN A 100 12.22 -4.07 9.98
N ASP A 101 11.42 -5.01 10.44
CA ASP A 101 11.08 -6.21 9.66
C ASP A 101 10.01 -5.94 8.59
N TRP A 102 9.27 -4.82 8.71
CA TRP A 102 8.31 -4.36 7.72
C TRP A 102 8.86 -3.34 6.73
N GLU A 103 10.06 -2.82 7.00
CA GLU A 103 10.77 -1.91 6.10
C GLU A 103 10.84 -2.49 4.67
N ASN A 104 10.89 -3.81 4.53
CA ASN A 104 10.72 -4.46 3.24
C ASN A 104 9.24 -4.70 2.94
N PHE A 105 8.66 -3.84 2.09
CA PHE A 105 7.38 -4.15 1.46
C PHE A 105 7.53 -5.48 0.69
N HIS A 106 6.83 -6.50 1.17
CA HIS A 106 6.99 -7.92 0.84
C HIS A 106 8.34 -8.51 1.30
N ALA A 107 8.26 -9.68 1.96
CA ALA A 107 9.37 -10.31 2.64
C ALA A 107 10.61 -10.46 1.73
N HIS A 108 11.78 -10.06 2.24
CA HIS A 108 13.05 -10.15 1.54
C HIS A 108 13.23 -11.53 0.87
N GLY A 109 13.35 -11.56 -0.46
CA GLY A 109 13.55 -12.78 -1.24
C GLY A 109 12.30 -13.35 -1.93
N HIS A 110 11.14 -12.70 -1.86
CA HIS A 110 9.97 -13.14 -2.62
C HIS A 110 10.10 -12.79 -4.11
N ARG A 111 9.93 -13.78 -5.01
CA ARG A 111 10.16 -13.64 -6.47
C ARG A 111 9.25 -12.61 -7.16
N GLY A 112 8.09 -12.30 -6.57
CA GLY A 112 7.15 -11.31 -7.10
C GLY A 112 7.71 -9.89 -7.08
N ASP A 113 8.53 -9.59 -6.07
CA ASP A 113 8.98 -8.24 -5.76
C ASP A 113 10.00 -7.77 -6.79
N THR A 114 10.94 -8.64 -7.17
CA THR A 114 11.91 -8.36 -8.25
C THR A 114 11.23 -8.09 -9.59
N SER A 115 10.13 -8.79 -9.89
CA SER A 115 9.41 -8.62 -11.17
C SER A 115 8.60 -7.32 -11.21
N LEU A 116 7.99 -6.96 -10.08
CA LEU A 116 7.29 -5.70 -9.92
C LEU A 116 8.28 -4.53 -9.97
N ALA A 117 9.41 -4.66 -9.26
CA ALA A 117 10.48 -3.67 -9.21
C ALA A 117 11.02 -3.32 -10.59
N ARG A 118 11.33 -4.34 -11.39
CA ARG A 118 11.80 -4.15 -12.77
C ARG A 118 10.76 -3.46 -13.63
N ALA A 119 9.47 -3.81 -13.46
CA ALA A 119 8.41 -3.22 -14.27
C ALA A 119 8.19 -1.74 -13.91
N PHE A 120 8.25 -1.38 -12.63
CA PHE A 120 8.20 0.01 -12.22
C PHE A 120 9.42 0.81 -12.70
N ALA A 121 10.62 0.27 -12.56
CA ALA A 121 11.83 0.96 -13.02
C ALA A 121 11.74 1.27 -14.52
N GLU A 122 11.34 0.28 -15.33
CA GLU A 122 11.15 0.48 -16.76
C GLU A 122 10.01 1.46 -17.08
N ALA A 123 8.90 1.41 -16.34
CA ALA A 123 7.79 2.36 -16.53
C ALA A 123 8.19 3.79 -16.18
N THR A 124 8.96 3.98 -15.09
CA THR A 124 9.56 5.26 -14.71
C THR A 124 10.50 5.77 -15.80
N ASP A 125 11.38 4.92 -16.34
CA ASP A 125 12.28 5.30 -17.43
C ASP A 125 11.51 5.70 -18.71
N GLN A 126 10.41 5.02 -19.01
CA GLN A 126 9.56 5.32 -20.18
C GLN A 126 8.72 6.60 -20.04
N THR A 127 8.38 6.99 -18.82
CA THR A 127 7.51 8.14 -18.54
C THR A 127 8.27 9.38 -18.12
N GLY A 128 9.46 9.23 -17.55
CA GLY A 128 10.21 10.32 -16.91
C GLY A 128 9.70 10.65 -15.50
N PHE A 129 8.80 9.84 -14.94
CA PHE A 129 8.19 10.08 -13.62
C PHE A 129 9.21 9.92 -12.49
N ALA A 130 9.72 11.03 -11.96
CA ALA A 130 10.86 11.00 -11.05
C ALA A 130 10.50 10.85 -9.56
N ALA A 131 9.24 11.10 -9.17
CA ALA A 131 8.83 11.09 -7.77
C ALA A 131 8.50 9.67 -7.28
N ALA A 132 8.91 9.34 -6.05
CA ALA A 132 8.55 8.08 -5.42
C ALA A 132 7.09 8.11 -4.95
N SER A 133 6.27 7.16 -5.42
CA SER A 133 4.85 7.08 -5.07
C SER A 133 4.64 6.45 -3.69
N TYR A 134 3.56 6.86 -3.01
CA TYR A 134 3.15 6.25 -1.74
C TYR A 134 2.69 4.79 -1.96
N MET A 135 3.11 3.90 -1.07
CA MET A 135 2.76 2.47 -1.14
C MET A 135 2.41 1.93 0.25
N THR A 136 1.36 1.13 0.30
CA THR A 136 0.81 0.58 1.55
C THR A 136 0.11 -0.75 1.28
N ASP A 137 -0.45 -1.38 2.31
CA ASP A 137 -1.30 -2.57 2.18
C ASP A 137 -2.75 -2.25 2.50
N VAL A 138 -3.67 -2.99 1.86
CA VAL A 138 -5.09 -3.00 2.26
C VAL A 138 -5.19 -3.49 3.70
N PHE A 139 -4.62 -4.65 4.05
CA PHE A 139 -4.62 -5.19 5.41
C PHE A 139 -3.22 -5.19 6.03
N LYS A 140 -3.00 -4.28 6.99
CA LYS A 140 -1.68 -4.05 7.62
C LYS A 140 -1.34 -4.99 8.77
N LEU A 141 -2.32 -5.62 9.41
CA LEU A 141 -2.11 -6.44 10.61
C LEU A 141 -2.72 -7.83 10.46
N LEU A 142 -2.93 -8.26 9.22
CA LEU A 142 -3.53 -9.55 8.90
C LEU A 142 -2.63 -10.34 7.94
N PRO A 143 -1.46 -10.80 8.39
CA PRO A 143 -0.48 -11.49 7.55
C PRO A 143 -1.04 -12.82 7.03
N THR A 144 -0.66 -13.20 5.81
CA THR A 144 -1.00 -14.51 5.27
C THR A 144 0.12 -15.09 4.42
N LYS A 145 0.33 -16.40 4.47
CA LYS A 145 1.28 -17.11 3.57
C LYS A 145 0.98 -16.87 2.09
N SER A 146 -0.30 -16.71 1.76
CA SER A 146 -0.75 -16.49 0.40
C SER A 146 -1.99 -15.59 0.39
N ALA A 147 -2.12 -14.77 -0.63
CA ALA A 147 -3.29 -13.91 -0.85
C ALA A 147 -4.61 -14.70 -0.85
N ALA A 148 -4.60 -15.96 -1.29
CA ALA A 148 -5.78 -16.83 -1.31
C ALA A 148 -6.29 -17.19 0.10
N SER A 149 -5.43 -17.12 1.11
CA SER A 149 -5.79 -17.45 2.49
C SER A 149 -6.51 -16.32 3.22
N LEU A 150 -6.43 -15.08 2.71
CA LEU A 150 -6.92 -13.90 3.41
C LEU A 150 -8.41 -13.96 3.73
N ASP A 151 -9.25 -14.38 2.79
CA ASP A 151 -10.70 -14.45 3.00
C ASP A 151 -11.06 -15.43 4.13
N ALA A 152 -10.27 -16.51 4.30
CA ALA A 152 -10.46 -17.46 5.39
C ALA A 152 -9.96 -16.88 6.73
N THR A 153 -8.83 -16.17 6.72
CA THR A 153 -8.31 -15.48 7.91
C THR A 153 -9.29 -14.41 8.39
N VAL A 154 -9.81 -13.56 7.52
CA VAL A 154 -10.83 -12.55 7.87
C VAL A 154 -12.04 -13.18 8.56
N ARG A 155 -12.60 -14.26 7.98
CA ARG A 155 -13.74 -14.96 8.59
C ARG A 155 -13.40 -15.59 9.94
N SER A 156 -12.16 -16.05 10.12
CA SER A 156 -11.70 -16.60 11.40
C SER A 156 -11.64 -15.53 12.48
N GLU A 157 -11.16 -14.34 12.14
CA GLU A 157 -11.13 -13.18 13.04
C GLU A 157 -12.55 -12.70 13.39
N GLU A 158 -13.43 -12.58 12.39
CA GLU A 158 -14.84 -12.22 12.59
C GLU A 158 -15.57 -13.20 13.51
N LYS A 159 -15.34 -14.51 13.34
CA LYS A 159 -15.89 -15.54 14.24
C LYS A 159 -15.37 -15.44 15.67
N ALA A 160 -14.16 -14.89 15.84
CA ALA A 160 -13.58 -14.64 17.14
C ALA A 160 -14.00 -13.27 17.72
N GLY A 161 -14.97 -12.59 17.09
CA GLY A 161 -15.53 -11.31 17.56
C GLY A 161 -14.75 -10.07 17.11
N ARG A 162 -13.79 -10.22 16.20
CA ARG A 162 -12.92 -9.13 15.75
C ARG A 162 -13.41 -8.52 14.42
N ASP A 163 -13.08 -7.25 14.19
CA ASP A 163 -13.44 -6.53 12.96
C ASP A 163 -12.19 -6.08 12.17
N PRO A 164 -11.45 -7.02 11.53
CA PRO A 164 -10.25 -6.66 10.77
C PRO A 164 -10.58 -5.78 9.56
N VAL A 165 -11.79 -5.89 9.00
CA VAL A 165 -12.22 -5.10 7.84
C VAL A 165 -12.52 -3.66 8.26
N GLY A 166 -13.23 -3.45 9.36
CA GLY A 166 -13.46 -2.12 9.92
C GLY A 166 -12.17 -1.41 10.26
N ARG A 167 -11.22 -2.13 10.88
CA ARG A 167 -9.90 -1.57 11.19
C ARG A 167 -9.13 -1.15 9.93
N CYS A 168 -9.19 -1.98 8.89
CA CYS A 168 -8.63 -1.64 7.57
C CYS A 168 -9.25 -0.35 7.01
N VAL A 169 -10.57 -0.23 7.03
CA VAL A 169 -11.30 0.96 6.56
C VAL A 169 -10.87 2.22 7.30
N GLU A 170 -10.76 2.18 8.63
CA GLU A 170 -10.28 3.31 9.43
C GLU A 170 -8.89 3.79 9.00
N ILE A 171 -7.97 2.85 8.79
CA ILE A 171 -6.59 3.19 8.40
C ILE A 171 -6.55 3.76 6.98
N ILE A 172 -7.27 3.14 6.02
CA ILE A 172 -7.34 3.64 4.65
C ILE A 172 -7.93 5.05 4.60
N ARG A 173 -8.98 5.33 5.38
CA ARG A 173 -9.57 6.68 5.47
C ARG A 173 -8.56 7.70 5.96
N HIS A 174 -7.74 7.34 6.95
CA HIS A 174 -6.66 8.21 7.43
C HIS A 174 -5.60 8.46 6.35
N GLU A 175 -5.04 7.41 5.77
CA GLU A 175 -4.02 7.50 4.69
C GLU A 175 -4.54 8.35 3.52
N PHE A 176 -5.75 8.07 3.07
CA PHE A 176 -6.38 8.80 1.98
C PHE A 176 -6.55 10.29 2.31
N SER A 177 -7.01 10.61 3.52
CA SER A 177 -7.19 12.00 3.95
C SER A 177 -5.87 12.77 3.96
N VAL A 178 -4.80 12.17 4.50
CA VAL A 178 -3.47 12.79 4.52
C VAL A 178 -2.93 12.94 3.10
N CYS A 179 -3.02 11.89 2.28
CA CYS A 179 -2.56 11.91 0.89
C CYS A 179 -3.30 12.93 0.03
N LYS A 180 -4.63 13.03 0.17
CA LYS A 180 -5.48 14.01 -0.53
C LYS A 180 -5.14 15.43 -0.11
N ALA A 181 -4.97 15.69 1.18
CA ALA A 181 -4.57 17.02 1.66
C ALA A 181 -3.19 17.43 1.10
N ALA A 182 -2.23 16.50 1.08
CA ALA A 182 -0.91 16.72 0.49
C ALA A 182 -0.91 16.80 -1.05
N ASN A 183 -2.01 16.37 -1.69
CA ASN A 183 -2.23 16.46 -3.13
C ASN A 183 -3.13 17.64 -3.50
N ASP A 184 -3.05 18.75 -2.75
CA ASP A 184 -3.84 19.97 -2.94
C ASP A 184 -5.36 19.73 -2.95
N GLY A 185 -5.83 18.75 -2.17
CA GLY A 185 -7.24 18.37 -2.10
C GLY A 185 -7.72 17.50 -3.25
N ARG A 186 -6.87 17.16 -4.23
CA ARG A 186 -7.19 16.26 -5.34
C ARG A 186 -7.13 14.80 -4.90
N ASN A 187 -8.06 13.98 -5.37
CA ASN A 187 -8.02 12.56 -5.10
C ASN A 187 -6.73 11.95 -5.70
N PRO A 188 -5.97 11.15 -4.93
CA PRO A 188 -4.85 10.41 -5.49
C PRO A 188 -5.35 9.30 -6.41
N VAL A 189 -4.54 8.90 -7.39
CA VAL A 189 -4.79 7.70 -8.19
C VAL A 189 -4.62 6.48 -7.29
N ILE A 190 -5.71 5.75 -7.07
CA ILE A 190 -5.70 4.55 -6.21
C ILE A 190 -5.41 3.33 -7.07
N VAL A 191 -4.41 2.54 -6.66
CA VAL A 191 -3.95 1.39 -7.43
C VAL A 191 -3.93 0.13 -6.58
N GLY A 192 -4.69 -0.89 -6.96
CA GLY A 192 -4.56 -2.24 -6.40
C GLY A 192 -3.49 -3.05 -7.10
N ILE A 193 -2.45 -3.47 -6.37
CA ILE A 193 -1.38 -4.35 -6.85
C ILE A 193 -1.85 -5.81 -6.77
N GLY A 194 -2.05 -6.41 -7.94
CA GLY A 194 -2.57 -7.77 -8.07
C GLY A 194 -4.09 -7.86 -7.95
N GLY A 195 -4.63 -9.01 -8.36
CA GLY A 195 -6.07 -9.20 -8.45
C GLY A 195 -6.80 -9.16 -7.10
N ALA A 196 -6.13 -9.61 -6.02
CA ALA A 196 -6.75 -9.64 -4.69
C ALA A 196 -6.88 -8.25 -4.06
N ALA A 197 -5.81 -7.43 -4.10
CA ALA A 197 -5.87 -6.06 -3.57
C ALA A 197 -6.87 -5.22 -4.36
N TYR A 198 -6.83 -5.30 -5.70
CA TYR A 198 -7.82 -4.66 -6.56
C TYR A 198 -9.25 -5.09 -6.21
N ARG A 199 -9.48 -6.39 -6.00
CA ARG A 199 -10.81 -6.90 -5.67
C ARG A 199 -11.35 -6.30 -4.37
N TRP A 200 -10.52 -6.16 -3.32
CA TRP A 200 -10.92 -5.54 -2.05
C TRP A 200 -11.22 -4.05 -2.21
N LEU A 201 -10.39 -3.32 -2.96
CA LEU A 201 -10.56 -1.87 -3.14
C LEU A 201 -11.72 -1.52 -4.08
N ALA A 202 -11.85 -2.25 -5.19
CA ALA A 202 -12.79 -1.97 -6.27
C ALA A 202 -14.14 -2.70 -6.13
N GLY A 203 -14.23 -3.68 -5.22
CA GLY A 203 -15.44 -4.49 -5.05
C GLY A 203 -15.76 -5.39 -6.25
N ARG A 204 -14.78 -5.71 -7.10
CA ARG A 204 -14.98 -6.53 -8.31
C ARG A 204 -13.86 -7.53 -8.55
N GLN A 205 -14.21 -8.70 -9.07
CA GLN A 205 -13.22 -9.58 -9.68
C GLN A 205 -12.92 -9.08 -11.10
N ARG A 206 -11.65 -9.15 -11.54
CA ARG A 206 -11.28 -8.76 -12.90
C ARG A 206 -11.90 -9.66 -13.97
N THR A 207 -12.24 -10.91 -13.62
CA THR A 207 -12.84 -11.86 -14.55
C THR A 207 -14.28 -11.45 -14.85
N GLU A 208 -14.56 -11.16 -16.12
CA GLU A 208 -15.90 -10.82 -16.60
C GLU A 208 -16.92 -11.91 -16.24
N GLY A 209 -18.15 -11.50 -15.94
CA GLY A 209 -19.28 -12.40 -15.66
C GLY A 209 -19.38 -12.91 -14.22
N ARG A 210 -18.51 -12.46 -13.30
CA ARG A 210 -18.67 -12.74 -11.86
C ARG A 210 -19.40 -11.61 -11.14
N PRO A 211 -20.26 -11.94 -10.15
CA PRO A 211 -20.95 -10.92 -9.39
C PRO A 211 -19.96 -9.99 -8.67
N PRO A 212 -20.35 -8.73 -8.41
CA PRO A 212 -19.59 -7.84 -7.54
C PRO A 212 -19.27 -8.54 -6.22
N TRP A 213 -18.10 -8.23 -5.68
CA TRP A 213 -17.71 -8.66 -4.36
C TRP A 213 -17.92 -7.50 -3.39
N PRO A 214 -19.07 -7.43 -2.71
CA PRO A 214 -19.31 -6.37 -1.76
C PRO A 214 -18.31 -6.51 -0.62
N SER A 215 -17.52 -5.47 -0.40
CA SER A 215 -16.70 -5.33 0.79
C SER A 215 -16.88 -3.94 1.36
N ARG A 216 -16.88 -3.84 2.69
CA ARG A 216 -16.86 -2.55 3.38
C ARG A 216 -15.67 -1.68 2.98
N VAL A 217 -14.58 -2.30 2.50
CA VAL A 217 -13.43 -1.60 1.92
C VAL A 217 -13.82 -0.87 0.64
N SER A 218 -14.47 -1.56 -0.32
CA SER A 218 -14.91 -0.95 -1.57
C SER A 218 -16.01 0.10 -1.40
N GLU A 219 -16.87 -0.06 -0.40
CA GLU A 219 -17.86 0.96 -0.02
C GLU A 219 -17.15 2.22 0.49
N ALA A 220 -16.22 2.07 1.44
CA ALA A 220 -15.41 3.18 1.93
C ALA A 220 -14.59 3.85 0.82
N MET A 221 -14.05 3.08 -0.13
CA MET A 221 -13.35 3.64 -1.29
C MET A 221 -14.28 4.47 -2.17
N SER A 222 -15.51 4.02 -2.39
CA SER A 222 -16.48 4.76 -3.20
C SER A 222 -16.86 6.09 -2.53
N GLU A 223 -17.02 6.08 -1.20
CA GLU A 223 -17.23 7.29 -0.41
C GLU A 223 -16.06 8.27 -0.50
N LEU A 224 -14.82 7.77 -0.32
CA LEU A 224 -13.60 8.58 -0.33
C LEU A 224 -13.33 9.20 -1.71
N LEU A 225 -13.54 8.43 -2.76
CA LEU A 225 -13.33 8.84 -4.15
C LEU A 225 -14.49 9.67 -4.70
N GLN A 226 -15.66 9.62 -4.06
CA GLN A 226 -16.91 10.22 -4.55
C GLN A 226 -17.27 9.70 -5.95
N ASP A 227 -16.98 8.42 -6.20
CA ASP A 227 -17.16 7.73 -7.47
C ASP A 227 -17.38 6.23 -7.22
N ASP A 228 -17.81 5.47 -8.22
CA ASP A 228 -17.80 4.01 -8.15
C ASP A 228 -16.35 3.54 -8.03
N ALA A 229 -15.98 2.93 -6.90
CA ALA A 229 -14.64 2.40 -6.69
C ALA A 229 -14.20 1.44 -7.81
N ALA A 230 -15.14 0.75 -8.45
CA ALA A 230 -14.82 -0.13 -9.57
C ALA A 230 -14.35 0.62 -10.83
N ALA A 231 -14.81 1.85 -11.04
CA ALA A 231 -14.39 2.72 -12.13
C ALA A 231 -13.14 3.53 -11.76
N ALA A 232 -12.99 3.90 -10.48
CA ALA A 232 -11.94 4.81 -10.03
C ALA A 232 -10.63 4.10 -9.61
N VAL A 233 -10.69 2.87 -9.10
CA VAL A 233 -9.47 2.13 -8.72
C VAL A 233 -8.80 1.54 -9.96
N ARG A 234 -7.49 1.77 -10.10
CA ARG A 234 -6.65 1.19 -11.16
C ARG A 234 -6.10 -0.16 -10.72
N TRP A 235 -5.85 -1.03 -11.68
CA TRP A 235 -5.23 -2.33 -11.43
C TRP A 235 -3.81 -2.36 -11.97
N ALA A 236 -2.85 -2.65 -11.10
CA ALA A 236 -1.47 -2.97 -11.50
C ALA A 236 -1.28 -4.49 -11.41
N PRO A 237 -0.94 -5.19 -12.51
CA PRO A 237 -0.73 -6.62 -12.46
C PRO A 237 0.45 -7.02 -11.55
N HIS A 238 0.24 -8.00 -10.67
CA HIS A 238 1.26 -8.56 -9.77
C HIS A 238 1.46 -10.07 -9.97
N TYR A 239 2.61 -10.61 -9.53
CA TYR A 239 2.93 -12.03 -9.66
C TYR A 239 2.13 -12.86 -8.66
N THR A 240 1.00 -13.38 -9.10
CA THR A 240 0.43 -14.59 -8.52
C THR A 240 0.17 -15.56 -9.66
N PHE A 241 1.14 -16.44 -9.91
CA PHE A 241 1.03 -17.65 -10.73
C PHE A 241 0.18 -17.50 -12.01
N GLY A 242 0.79 -17.01 -13.08
CA GLY A 242 0.42 -17.44 -14.45
C GLY A 242 -0.48 -16.55 -15.33
N SER A 243 -0.39 -15.22 -15.35
CA SER A 243 -1.10 -14.49 -16.42
C SER A 243 -0.51 -13.16 -16.93
N ALA A 244 0.17 -12.35 -16.12
CA ALA A 244 0.66 -11.05 -16.60
C ALA A 244 2.11 -11.13 -17.11
N LYS A 245 2.33 -10.80 -18.39
CA LYS A 245 3.68 -10.65 -18.95
C LYS A 245 4.33 -9.38 -18.41
N HIS A 246 5.67 -9.32 -18.46
CA HIS A 246 6.41 -8.13 -18.04
C HIS A 246 5.95 -6.87 -18.79
N VAL A 247 5.77 -6.98 -20.11
CA VAL A 247 5.26 -5.91 -20.96
C VAL A 247 3.89 -5.40 -20.51
N ASP A 248 2.98 -6.28 -20.06
CA ASP A 248 1.66 -5.89 -19.58
C ASP A 248 1.75 -5.10 -18.28
N ARG A 249 2.69 -5.46 -17.39
CA ARG A 249 2.94 -4.72 -16.15
C ARG A 249 3.50 -3.32 -16.43
N VAL A 250 4.52 -3.25 -17.28
CA VAL A 250 5.14 -1.98 -17.67
C VAL A 250 4.10 -1.07 -18.31
N ALA A 251 3.31 -1.57 -19.26
CA ALA A 251 2.27 -0.78 -19.91
C ALA A 251 1.21 -0.26 -18.91
N ALA A 252 0.75 -1.11 -18.00
CA ALA A 252 -0.23 -0.71 -16.98
C ALA A 252 0.35 0.36 -16.03
N ILE A 253 1.57 0.16 -15.52
CA ILE A 253 2.23 1.12 -14.63
C ILE A 253 2.50 2.43 -15.36
N SER A 254 3.06 2.39 -16.58
CA SER A 254 3.30 3.60 -17.40
C SER A 254 2.02 4.41 -17.64
N SER A 255 0.88 3.74 -17.86
CA SER A 255 -0.41 4.41 -18.01
C SER A 255 -0.84 5.12 -16.72
N ILE A 256 -0.68 4.45 -15.57
CA ILE A 256 -1.01 5.00 -14.24
C ILE A 256 -0.13 6.21 -13.92
N LEU A 257 1.18 6.10 -14.17
CA LEU A 257 2.13 7.19 -13.93
C LEU A 257 1.78 8.42 -14.76
N ARG A 258 1.45 8.24 -16.05
CA ARG A 258 0.99 9.32 -16.92
C ARG A 258 -0.31 9.93 -16.44
N GLU A 259 -1.29 9.13 -16.06
CA GLU A 259 -2.58 9.62 -15.53
C GLU A 259 -2.37 10.60 -14.37
N ALA A 260 -1.48 10.26 -13.44
CA ALA A 260 -1.15 11.10 -12.30
C ALA A 260 -0.49 12.44 -12.67
N GLU A 261 0.21 12.52 -13.80
CA GLU A 261 0.80 13.77 -14.29
C GLU A 261 -0.23 14.74 -14.90
N TYR A 262 -1.39 14.21 -15.33
CA TYR A 262 -2.44 14.98 -16.00
C TYR A 262 -3.66 15.30 -15.12
N MET A 263 -3.80 14.67 -13.96
CA MET A 263 -4.73 15.07 -12.90
C MET A 263 -4.24 16.33 -12.19
#